data_AF-A0AAW1GMX7-F1
#
_entry.id   AF-A0AAW1GMX7-F1
#
_cell.length_a   1.000
_cell.length_b   1.000
_cell.length_c   1.000
_cell.angle_alpha   90.00
_cell.angle_beta   90.00
_cell.angle_gamma   90.00
#
_symmetry.space_group_name_H-M   'P 1'
#
loop_
_entity.id
_entity.type
_entity.pdbx_description
1 polymer ?
#
loop_
_entity_poly.entity_id
_entity_poly.type
_entity_poly.pdbx_seq_one_letter_code
_entity_poly.pdbx_strand_id
1 'polypeptide(L)'
;MSLCSVDDRVKQAILPDTNFIVGTLPFKYLGLSLTGSHLKSCQYQPLEDKFARKIHHWSSTHLSHAGKLRLIDFILYSNLVYWCSVFKLPLGVVHKLEACSRNFYWGESELGLGIHWMQWAYFTKLGVKGNSIWAVQARTTSPWVWSDVLKIRDDFLRMCGKSDDVHRLIMSWSIPGTQKFRLGAAYDFLRMSVPCAKKLMVRWEPFAPPKYCNNPNLRNIEICIKM
;
A
#
# COMPACT_ATOMS: atom_id res chain seq x y z
N MET A 1 -16.90 -25.65 28.42
CA MET A 1 -17.56 -24.37 28.06
C MET A 1 -17.49 -23.49 29.31
N SER A 2 -16.82 -22.33 29.27
CA SER A 2 -16.60 -21.50 30.47
C SER A 2 -17.63 -20.37 30.56
N LEU A 3 -18.18 -20.16 31.77
CA LEU A 3 -19.17 -19.13 32.05
C LEU A 3 -18.49 -17.76 32.29
N CYS A 4 -18.07 -17.07 31.23
CA CYS A 4 -17.36 -15.79 31.36
C CYS A 4 -18.26 -14.54 31.34
N SER A 5 -19.51 -14.61 30.88
CA SER A 5 -20.38 -13.43 30.63
C SER A 5 -21.77 -13.52 31.26
N VAL A 6 -21.90 -14.28 32.33
CA VAL A 6 -23.17 -14.50 33.04
C VAL A 6 -23.12 -13.78 34.39
N ASP A 7 -24.24 -13.23 34.83
CA ASP A 7 -24.37 -12.59 36.15
C ASP A 7 -24.01 -13.59 37.27
N ASP A 8 -23.37 -13.12 38.33
CA ASP A 8 -22.85 -14.00 39.38
C ASP A 8 -23.98 -14.78 40.09
N ARG A 9 -25.20 -14.23 40.13
CA ARG A 9 -26.37 -14.94 40.66
C ARG A 9 -26.75 -16.15 39.82
N VAL A 10 -26.71 -16.01 38.49
CA VAL A 10 -27.06 -17.08 37.55
C VAL A 10 -25.93 -18.11 37.46
N LYS A 11 -24.67 -17.68 37.58
CA LYS A 11 -23.54 -18.62 37.70
C LYS A 11 -23.71 -19.54 38.92
N GLN A 12 -24.04 -18.99 40.09
CA GLN A 12 -24.21 -19.80 41.30
C GLN A 12 -25.39 -20.78 41.24
N ALA A 13 -26.44 -20.47 40.46
CA ALA A 13 -27.56 -21.39 40.25
C ALA A 13 -27.22 -22.57 39.32
N ILE A 14 -26.29 -22.40 38.37
CA ILE A 14 -26.01 -23.39 37.31
C ILE A 14 -24.79 -24.27 37.65
N LEU A 15 -23.82 -23.74 38.40
CA LEU A 15 -22.60 -24.47 38.78
C LEU A 15 -22.83 -25.77 39.60
N PRO A 16 -23.88 -25.90 40.43
CA PRO A 16 -24.15 -27.17 41.12
C PRO A 16 -24.61 -28.28 40.17
N ASP A 17 -25.41 -27.91 39.15
CA ASP A 17 -26.01 -28.86 38.21
C ASP A 17 -25.10 -29.16 37.02
N THR A 18 -24.10 -28.32 36.80
CA THR A 18 -23.20 -28.43 35.65
C THR A 18 -21.75 -28.37 36.12
N ASN A 19 -20.96 -29.39 35.76
CA ASN A 19 -19.51 -29.45 36.04
C ASN A 19 -18.69 -28.46 35.18
N PHE A 20 -19.18 -27.23 34.97
CA PHE A 20 -18.49 -26.22 34.18
C PHE A 20 -17.42 -25.49 34.99
N ILE A 21 -16.28 -25.26 34.36
CA ILE A 21 -15.16 -24.49 34.94
C ILE A 21 -15.43 -23.00 34.68
N VAL A 22 -15.44 -22.19 35.74
CA VAL A 22 -15.50 -20.73 35.63
C VAL A 22 -14.16 -20.23 35.09
N GLY A 23 -14.18 -19.63 33.90
CA GLY A 23 -13.01 -19.02 33.30
C GLY A 23 -12.95 -17.52 33.60
N THR A 24 -11.74 -16.99 33.69
CA THR A 24 -11.50 -15.54 33.83
C THR A 24 -10.97 -14.99 32.52
N LEU A 25 -11.49 -13.84 32.08
CA LEU A 25 -10.97 -13.11 30.92
C LEU A 25 -9.66 -12.38 31.30
N PRO A 26 -8.70 -12.21 30.36
CA PRO A 26 -8.71 -12.69 28.98
C PRO A 26 -8.19 -14.13 28.86
N PHE A 27 -8.87 -14.97 28.08
CA PHE A 27 -8.40 -16.33 27.74
C PHE A 27 -8.17 -16.47 26.23
N LYS A 28 -7.31 -17.41 25.83
CA LYS A 28 -7.04 -17.67 24.40
C LYS A 28 -7.99 -18.73 23.87
N TYR A 29 -8.70 -18.42 22.80
CA TYR A 29 -9.54 -19.35 22.06
C TYR A 29 -9.14 -19.33 20.58
N LEU A 30 -8.84 -20.50 20.01
CA LEU A 30 -8.40 -20.62 18.61
C LEU A 30 -7.26 -19.65 18.22
N GLY A 31 -6.33 -19.42 19.16
CA GLY A 31 -5.19 -18.52 18.98
C GLY A 31 -5.50 -17.02 19.13
N LEU A 32 -6.75 -16.63 19.38
CA LEU A 32 -7.17 -15.26 19.64
C LEU A 32 -7.38 -15.05 21.13
N SER A 33 -6.88 -13.94 21.68
CA SER A 33 -7.24 -13.52 23.04
C SER A 33 -8.64 -12.95 23.02
N LEU A 34 -9.60 -13.68 23.61
CA LEU A 34 -10.93 -13.15 23.84
C LEU A 34 -10.86 -12.22 25.05
N THR A 35 -11.14 -10.95 24.80
CA THR A 35 -11.24 -9.91 25.82
C THR A 35 -12.62 -9.26 25.68
N GLY A 36 -13.22 -8.83 26.80
CA GLY A 36 -14.50 -8.11 26.78
C GLY A 36 -14.43 -6.70 26.17
N SER A 37 -13.23 -6.23 25.80
CA SER A 37 -12.97 -4.93 25.20
C SER A 37 -12.36 -5.07 23.80
N HIS A 38 -12.29 -3.96 23.04
CA HIS A 38 -11.58 -3.91 21.77
C HIS A 38 -10.12 -4.38 21.90
N LEU A 39 -9.64 -5.13 20.89
CA LEU A 39 -8.26 -5.57 20.85
C LEU A 39 -7.30 -4.39 20.72
N LYS A 40 -6.24 -4.40 21.53
CA LYS A 40 -5.12 -3.46 21.43
C LYS A 40 -4.21 -3.87 20.26
N SER A 41 -3.46 -2.92 19.70
CA SER A 41 -2.52 -3.16 18.60
C SER A 41 -1.53 -4.29 18.88
N CYS A 42 -1.10 -4.48 20.13
CA CYS A 42 -0.21 -5.57 20.52
C CYS A 42 -0.82 -6.98 20.34
N GLN A 43 -2.14 -7.11 20.41
CA GLN A 43 -2.82 -8.40 20.26
C GLN A 43 -2.91 -8.85 18.79
N TYR A 44 -2.60 -7.97 17.84
CA TYR A 44 -2.50 -8.30 16.41
C TYR A 44 -1.11 -8.80 16.00
N GLN A 45 -0.10 -8.77 16.89
CA GLN A 45 1.24 -9.31 16.56
C GLN A 45 1.21 -10.76 16.03
N PRO A 46 0.41 -11.69 16.58
CA PRO A 46 0.36 -13.05 16.05
C PRO A 46 -0.11 -13.12 14.59
N LEU A 47 -0.96 -12.18 14.15
CA LEU A 47 -1.37 -12.04 12.76
C LEU A 47 -0.20 -11.55 11.89
N GLU A 48 0.47 -10.48 12.32
CA GLU A 48 1.63 -9.91 11.65
C GLU A 48 2.74 -10.99 11.48
N ASP A 49 3.06 -11.72 12.54
CA ASP A 49 4.08 -12.77 12.55
C ASP A 49 3.70 -13.95 11.65
N LYS A 50 2.43 -14.38 11.67
CA LYS A 50 1.95 -15.47 10.81
C LYS A 50 1.99 -15.08 9.34
N PHE A 51 1.66 -13.82 9.03
CA PHE A 51 1.76 -13.29 7.68
C PHE A 51 3.22 -13.23 7.20
N ALA A 52 4.10 -12.63 8.00
CA ALA A 52 5.53 -12.51 7.70
C ALA A 52 6.18 -13.88 7.53
N ARG A 53 5.93 -14.85 8.42
CA ARG A 53 6.47 -16.21 8.29
C ARG A 53 6.07 -16.90 6.99
N LYS A 54 4.81 -16.77 6.57
CA LYS A 54 4.37 -17.34 5.28
C LYS A 54 5.11 -16.67 4.13
N ILE A 55 5.18 -15.34 4.10
CA ILE A 55 5.90 -14.61 3.06
C ILE A 55 7.37 -15.02 3.00
N HIS A 56 8.06 -15.07 4.14
CA HIS A 56 9.47 -15.49 4.19
C HIS A 56 9.66 -16.93 3.71
N HIS A 57 8.76 -17.84 4.08
CA HIS A 57 8.81 -19.22 3.62
C HIS A 57 8.76 -19.32 2.09
N TRP A 58 7.94 -18.51 1.43
CA TRP A 58 7.84 -18.47 -0.03
C TRP A 58 8.90 -17.59 -0.70
N SER A 59 9.57 -16.72 0.06
CA SER A 59 10.64 -15.86 -0.46
C SER A 59 11.88 -16.61 -0.90
N SER A 60 12.09 -17.84 -0.42
CA SER A 60 13.16 -18.73 -0.91
C SER A 60 12.86 -19.33 -2.29
N THR A 61 11.61 -19.27 -2.75
CA THR A 61 11.21 -19.82 -4.05
C THR A 61 11.29 -18.76 -5.14
N HIS A 62 11.89 -19.11 -6.28
CA HIS A 62 11.98 -18.23 -7.44
C HIS A 62 10.62 -18.14 -8.16
N LEU A 63 9.75 -17.25 -7.69
CA LEU A 63 8.44 -16.98 -8.29
C LEU A 63 8.53 -15.88 -9.36
N SER A 64 7.73 -16.02 -10.42
CA SER A 64 7.49 -14.94 -11.36
C SER A 64 6.79 -13.76 -10.68
N HIS A 65 6.87 -12.55 -11.25
CA HIS A 65 6.19 -11.37 -10.69
C HIS A 65 4.67 -11.57 -10.56
N ALA A 66 4.05 -12.20 -11.55
CA ALA A 66 2.63 -12.56 -11.49
C ALA A 66 2.36 -13.60 -10.38
N GLY A 67 3.25 -14.58 -10.21
CA GLY A 67 3.18 -15.57 -9.15
C GLY A 67 3.29 -14.94 -7.75
N LYS A 68 4.21 -13.97 -7.57
CA LYS A 68 4.35 -13.22 -6.32
C LYS A 68 3.07 -12.46 -5.97
N LEU A 69 2.46 -11.75 -6.93
CA LEU A 69 1.20 -11.04 -6.70
C LEU A 69 0.09 -12.01 -6.24
N ARG A 70 -0.08 -13.11 -6.98
CA ARG A 70 -1.14 -14.08 -6.66
C ARG A 70 -0.92 -14.74 -5.31
N LEU A 71 0.34 -14.99 -4.95
CA LEU A 71 0.70 -15.52 -3.66
C LEU A 71 0.42 -14.53 -2.52
N ILE A 72 0.74 -13.24 -2.69
CA ILE A 72 0.40 -12.19 -1.71
C ILE A 72 -1.10 -12.20 -1.45
N ASP A 73 -1.92 -12.19 -2.51
CA ASP A 73 -3.38 -12.24 -2.38
C ASP A 73 -3.82 -13.48 -1.60
N PHE A 74 -3.33 -14.66 -1.99
CA PHE A 74 -3.67 -15.92 -1.32
C PHE A 74 -3.30 -15.92 0.18
N ILE A 75 -2.11 -15.43 0.51
CA ILE A 75 -1.66 -15.32 1.90
C ILE A 75 -2.52 -14.31 2.66
N LEU A 76 -2.82 -13.15 2.08
CA LEU A 76 -3.69 -12.13 2.68
C LEU A 76 -5.08 -12.71 2.96
N TYR A 77 -5.75 -13.29 1.96
CA TYR A 77 -7.06 -13.90 2.14
C TYR A 77 -7.04 -15.00 3.22
N SER A 78 -6.09 -15.94 3.16
CA SER A 78 -6.04 -17.06 4.12
C SER A 78 -5.79 -16.64 5.56
N ASN A 79 -5.15 -15.49 5.81
CA ASN A 79 -4.93 -14.99 7.16
C ASN A 79 -6.01 -14.01 7.60
N LEU A 80 -6.45 -13.10 6.73
CA LEU A 80 -7.35 -12.02 7.11
C LEU A 80 -8.81 -12.46 7.24
N VAL A 81 -9.26 -13.47 6.48
CA VAL A 81 -10.66 -13.95 6.55
C VAL A 81 -11.06 -14.34 7.98
N TYR A 82 -10.16 -15.02 8.71
CA TYR A 82 -10.42 -15.42 10.09
C TYR A 82 -10.38 -14.24 11.08
N TRP A 83 -9.49 -13.28 10.88
CA TRP A 83 -9.36 -12.14 11.80
C TRP A 83 -10.45 -11.09 11.58
N CYS A 84 -10.81 -10.83 10.32
CA CYS A 84 -11.86 -9.89 9.95
C CYS A 84 -13.26 -10.36 10.35
N SER A 85 -13.49 -11.68 10.47
CA SER A 85 -14.80 -12.20 10.91
C SER A 85 -15.07 -11.96 12.40
N VAL A 86 -14.01 -11.87 13.22
CA VAL A 86 -14.11 -11.69 14.68
C VAL A 86 -13.82 -10.24 15.08
N PHE A 87 -12.90 -9.56 14.40
CA PHE A 87 -12.37 -8.25 14.80
C PHE A 87 -12.27 -7.26 13.63
N LYS A 88 -12.41 -5.96 13.93
CA LYS A 88 -12.11 -4.88 12.97
C LYS A 88 -10.61 -4.58 12.98
N LEU A 89 -9.96 -4.66 11.82
CA LEU A 89 -8.53 -4.39 11.72
C LEU A 89 -8.22 -2.88 11.85
N PRO A 90 -7.27 -2.49 12.71
CA PRO A 90 -6.80 -1.12 12.77
C PRO A 90 -5.89 -0.80 11.57
N LEU A 91 -5.95 0.44 11.07
CA LEU A 91 -5.14 0.93 9.95
C LEU A 91 -3.64 0.67 10.12
N GLY A 92 -3.12 0.79 11.35
CA GLY A 92 -1.70 0.53 11.63
C GLY A 92 -1.26 -0.90 11.32
N VAL A 93 -2.13 -1.90 11.54
CA VAL A 93 -1.84 -3.31 11.20
C VAL A 93 -1.90 -3.50 9.68
N VAL A 94 -2.89 -2.89 9.01
CA VAL A 94 -3.02 -2.94 7.56
C VAL A 94 -1.76 -2.39 6.88
N HIS A 95 -1.28 -1.21 7.29
CA HIS A 95 -0.06 -0.62 6.72
C HIS A 95 1.18 -1.50 6.89
N LYS A 96 1.30 -2.24 8.00
CA LYS A 96 2.41 -3.18 8.21
C LYS A 96 2.32 -4.39 7.28
N LEU A 97 1.13 -4.94 7.08
CA LEU A 97 0.91 -6.03 6.13
C LEU A 97 1.19 -5.59 4.70
N GLU A 98 0.78 -4.38 4.32
CA GLU A 98 1.10 -3.77 3.03
C GLU A 98 2.60 -3.56 2.85
N ALA A 99 3.30 -3.08 3.88
CA ALA A 99 4.76 -2.91 3.85
C ALA A 99 5.47 -4.25 3.63
N CYS A 100 5.07 -5.31 4.35
CA CYS A 100 5.63 -6.65 4.18
C CYS A 100 5.36 -7.21 2.78
N SER A 101 4.14 -7.03 2.26
CA SER A 101 3.75 -7.43 0.90
C SER A 101 4.57 -6.71 -0.17
N ARG A 102 4.77 -5.40 0.02
CA ARG A 102 5.57 -4.56 -0.87
C ARG A 102 7.02 -5.01 -0.89
N ASN A 103 7.62 -5.27 0.27
CA ASN A 103 9.00 -5.74 0.38
C ASN A 103 9.19 -7.08 -0.33
N PHE A 104 8.25 -8.03 -0.17
CA PHE A 104 8.30 -9.32 -0.86
C PHE A 104 8.12 -9.21 -2.38
N TYR A 105 7.17 -8.38 -2.83
CA TYR A 105 6.90 -8.20 -4.25
C TYR A 105 8.11 -7.64 -5.00
N TRP A 106 8.68 -6.55 -4.49
CA TRP A 106 9.82 -5.87 -5.11
C TRP A 106 11.17 -6.55 -4.82
N GLY A 107 11.22 -7.41 -3.81
CA GLY A 107 12.44 -8.07 -3.35
C GLY A 107 13.28 -7.16 -2.46
N GLU A 108 13.86 -7.72 -1.40
CA GLU A 108 14.85 -7.03 -0.59
C GLU A 108 16.18 -7.04 -1.36
N SER A 109 16.46 -5.95 -2.06
CA SER A 109 17.80 -5.66 -2.60
C SER A 109 18.66 -5.19 -1.42
N GLU A 110 19.83 -5.80 -1.23
CA GLU A 110 20.83 -5.42 -0.21
C GLU A 110 21.20 -3.92 -0.21
N LEU A 111 20.80 -3.18 -1.25
CA LEU A 111 21.13 -1.78 -1.46
C LEU A 111 20.04 -0.79 -1.00
N GLY A 112 18.88 -1.24 -0.50
CA GLY A 112 17.87 -0.34 0.09
C GLY A 112 17.24 0.71 -0.85
N LEU A 113 17.52 0.64 -2.16
CA LEU A 113 16.93 1.53 -3.17
C LEU A 113 15.57 0.95 -3.56
N GLY A 114 14.50 1.48 -2.97
CA GLY A 114 13.13 0.94 -2.98
C GLY A 114 12.41 0.83 -4.33
N ILE A 115 13.11 0.87 -5.47
CA ILE A 115 12.52 0.77 -6.80
C ILE A 115 13.43 -0.05 -7.72
N HIS A 116 13.39 -1.38 -7.58
CA HIS A 116 14.23 -2.31 -8.34
C HIS A 116 14.02 -2.23 -9.88
N TRP A 117 12.88 -1.73 -10.38
CA TRP A 117 12.72 -1.51 -11.83
C TRP A 117 13.62 -0.38 -12.33
N MET A 118 13.86 0.66 -11.53
CA MET A 118 14.83 1.71 -11.87
C MET A 118 16.26 1.17 -11.83
N GLN A 119 16.56 0.26 -10.90
CA GLN A 119 17.86 -0.40 -10.83
C GLN A 119 18.07 -1.37 -12.01
N TRP A 120 17.09 -2.20 -12.36
CA TRP A 120 17.11 -3.08 -13.53
C TRP A 120 17.26 -2.28 -14.84
N ALA A 121 16.47 -1.19 -14.96
CA ALA A 121 16.56 -0.21 -16.03
C ALA A 121 17.99 0.35 -16.15
N TYR A 122 18.55 0.83 -15.04
CA TYR A 122 19.88 1.42 -14.97
C TYR A 122 21.00 0.43 -15.34
N PHE A 123 20.96 -0.80 -14.84
CA PHE A 123 22.07 -1.76 -14.93
C PHE A 123 22.04 -2.72 -16.13
N THR A 124 20.87 -3.15 -16.62
CA THR A 124 20.82 -4.34 -17.52
C THR A 124 20.29 -4.11 -18.92
N LYS A 125 19.51 -3.06 -19.19
CA LYS A 125 18.84 -2.91 -20.51
C LYS A 125 19.04 -1.56 -21.20
N LEU A 126 19.38 -0.50 -20.47
CA LEU A 126 19.23 0.87 -20.98
C LEU A 126 20.53 1.67 -21.05
N GLY A 127 21.65 1.09 -20.60
CA GLY A 127 22.97 1.69 -20.78
C GLY A 127 23.15 3.04 -20.08
N VAL A 128 22.45 3.27 -18.96
CA VAL A 128 22.57 4.49 -18.14
C VAL A 128 23.81 4.44 -17.22
N LYS A 129 24.63 3.39 -17.32
CA LYS A 129 25.87 3.28 -16.57
C LYS A 129 26.87 4.35 -17.06
N GLY A 130 26.97 5.44 -16.32
CA GLY A 130 27.90 6.55 -16.59
C GLY A 130 27.37 7.64 -17.53
N ASN A 131 26.14 7.48 -18.06
CA ASN A 131 25.51 8.46 -18.95
C ASN A 131 24.26 9.05 -18.29
N SER A 132 24.02 10.36 -18.48
CA SER A 132 22.78 10.97 -18.00
C SER A 132 21.58 10.41 -18.76
N ILE A 133 20.41 10.36 -18.12
CA ILE A 133 19.15 9.94 -18.76
C ILE A 133 18.85 10.72 -20.04
N TRP A 134 19.39 11.94 -20.18
CA TRP A 134 19.22 12.81 -21.34
C TRP A 134 20.07 12.40 -22.55
N ALA A 135 21.15 11.64 -22.35
CA ALA A 135 22.03 11.17 -23.42
C ALA A 135 21.65 9.77 -23.95
N VAL A 136 20.69 9.09 -23.31
CA VAL A 136 20.33 7.70 -23.64
C VAL A 136 19.42 7.65 -24.88
N GLN A 137 19.73 6.81 -25.86
CA GLN A 137 18.82 6.58 -26.99
C GLN A 137 17.96 5.33 -26.78
N ALA A 138 16.69 5.38 -27.23
CA ALA A 138 15.79 4.23 -27.22
C ALA A 138 16.35 3.13 -28.14
N ARG A 139 16.44 1.89 -27.65
CA ARG A 139 16.76 0.73 -28.50
C ARG A 139 15.46 0.06 -28.91
N THR A 140 15.42 -0.56 -30.09
CA THR A 140 14.25 -1.32 -30.56
C THR A 140 13.91 -2.51 -29.65
N THR A 141 14.86 -2.99 -28.85
CA THR A 141 14.69 -4.08 -27.88
C THR A 141 14.32 -3.59 -26.46
N SER A 142 14.06 -2.29 -26.28
CA SER A 142 13.65 -1.72 -25.00
C SER A 142 12.23 -2.15 -24.62
N PRO A 143 11.91 -2.34 -23.33
CA PRO A 143 10.53 -2.54 -22.87
C PRO A 143 9.64 -1.35 -23.25
N TRP A 144 8.37 -1.61 -23.56
CA TRP A 144 7.41 -0.57 -23.98
C TRP A 144 7.33 0.62 -23.01
N VAL A 145 7.32 0.34 -21.70
CA VAL A 145 7.31 1.36 -20.64
C VAL A 145 8.51 2.30 -20.76
N TRP A 146 9.69 1.77 -21.12
CA TRP A 146 10.88 2.59 -21.28
C TRP A 146 10.79 3.49 -22.51
N SER A 147 10.26 2.97 -23.62
CA SER A 147 9.99 3.79 -24.81
C SER A 147 9.03 4.93 -24.49
N ASP A 148 8.01 4.71 -23.66
CA ASP A 148 7.09 5.76 -23.23
C ASP A 148 7.74 6.78 -22.28
N VAL A 149 8.57 6.33 -21.33
CA VAL A 149 9.37 7.23 -20.49
C VAL A 149 10.31 8.11 -21.31
N LEU A 150 10.93 7.53 -22.35
CA LEU A 150 11.79 8.30 -23.26
C LEU A 150 10.99 9.28 -24.11
N LYS A 151 9.77 8.94 -24.57
CA LYS A 151 8.88 9.90 -25.24
C LYS A 151 8.57 11.10 -24.35
N ILE A 152 8.22 10.85 -23.08
CA ILE A 152 7.95 11.91 -22.11
C ILE A 152 9.20 12.79 -21.94
N ARG A 153 10.37 12.18 -21.78
CA ARG A 153 11.65 12.91 -21.70
C ARG A 153 11.89 13.77 -22.94
N ASP A 154 11.67 13.21 -24.13
CA ASP A 154 11.89 13.90 -25.40
C ASP A 154 10.90 15.05 -25.57
N ASP A 155 9.67 14.92 -25.08
CA ASP A 155 8.68 16.01 -25.04
C ASP A 155 9.11 17.11 -24.06
N PHE A 156 9.66 16.78 -22.89
CA PHE A 156 10.27 17.77 -22.00
C PHE A 156 11.44 18.50 -22.65
N LEU A 157 12.30 17.78 -23.39
CA LEU A 157 13.40 18.39 -24.14
C LEU A 157 12.89 19.30 -25.26
N ARG A 158 11.81 18.95 -25.95
CA ARG A 158 11.15 19.83 -26.94
C ARG A 158 10.59 21.09 -26.30
N MET A 159 10.02 20.99 -25.09
CA MET A 159 9.41 22.12 -24.41
C MET A 159 10.44 23.10 -23.82
N CYS A 160 11.50 22.59 -23.18
CA CYS A 160 12.50 23.42 -22.49
C CYS A 160 13.78 23.67 -23.31
N GLY A 161 13.97 22.95 -24.42
CA GLY A 161 15.14 23.06 -25.30
C GLY A 161 16.38 22.34 -24.79
N LYS A 162 16.88 22.68 -23.59
CA LYS A 162 18.11 22.11 -23.01
C LYS A 162 17.84 21.25 -21.79
N SER A 163 18.69 20.24 -21.56
CA SER A 163 18.61 19.35 -20.39
C SER A 163 18.74 20.11 -19.06
N ASP A 164 19.56 21.15 -19.02
CA ASP A 164 19.81 21.93 -17.81
C ASP A 164 18.57 22.70 -17.36
N ASP A 165 17.79 23.19 -18.31
CA ASP A 165 16.56 23.93 -18.05
C ASP A 165 15.45 23.00 -17.55
N VAL A 166 15.39 21.77 -18.07
CA VAL A 166 14.51 20.71 -17.53
C VAL A 166 14.92 20.36 -16.10
N HIS A 167 16.22 20.24 -15.83
CA HIS A 167 16.71 20.00 -14.47
C HIS A 167 16.33 21.13 -13.52
N ARG A 168 16.49 22.40 -13.91
CA ARG A 168 16.05 23.55 -13.10
C ARG A 168 14.55 23.55 -12.86
N LEU A 169 13.76 23.20 -13.88
CA LEU A 169 12.30 23.08 -13.77
C LEU A 169 11.90 21.99 -12.76
N ILE A 170 12.49 20.80 -12.87
CA ILE A 170 12.24 19.69 -11.93
C ILE A 170 12.67 20.09 -10.52
N MET A 171 13.82 20.75 -10.37
CA MET A 171 14.30 21.23 -9.07
C MET A 171 13.40 22.32 -8.49
N SER A 172 12.75 23.15 -9.32
CA SER A 172 11.78 24.14 -8.85
C SER A 172 10.52 23.52 -8.23
N TRP A 173 10.20 22.27 -8.63
CA TRP A 173 9.10 21.50 -8.06
C TRP A 173 9.50 20.74 -6.80
N SER A 174 10.79 20.68 -6.48
CA SER A 174 11.29 20.06 -5.26
C SER A 174 11.28 21.05 -4.11
N ILE A 175 10.84 20.63 -2.92
CA ILE A 175 10.85 21.48 -1.72
C ILE A 175 12.22 21.35 -1.04
N PRO A 176 13.03 22.43 -0.94
CA PRO A 176 14.35 22.36 -0.31
C PRO A 176 14.28 21.80 1.11
N GLY A 177 15.16 20.84 1.43
CA GLY A 177 15.23 20.21 2.77
C GLY A 177 14.23 19.09 3.02
N THR A 178 13.37 18.74 2.06
CA THR A 178 12.47 17.58 2.16
C THR A 178 12.47 16.78 0.85
N GLN A 179 12.31 15.45 0.90
CA GLN A 179 12.11 14.64 -0.32
C GLN A 179 10.70 14.78 -0.92
N LYS A 180 10.00 15.90 -0.66
CA LYS A 180 8.63 16.11 -1.10
C LYS A 180 8.61 16.87 -2.43
N PHE A 181 7.82 16.35 -3.37
CA PHE A 181 7.66 16.88 -4.72
C PHE A 181 6.32 17.61 -4.88
N ARG A 182 6.34 18.83 -5.42
CA ARG A 182 5.15 19.65 -5.68
C ARG A 182 4.46 19.16 -6.95
N LEU A 183 3.64 18.13 -6.79
CA LEU A 183 2.96 17.48 -7.90
C LEU A 183 2.07 18.47 -8.69
N GLY A 184 1.38 19.40 -8.02
CA GLY A 184 0.52 20.41 -8.67
C GLY A 184 1.26 21.30 -9.68
N ALA A 185 2.44 21.83 -9.30
CA ALA A 185 3.24 22.68 -10.19
C ALA A 185 3.75 21.92 -11.42
N ALA A 186 4.05 20.63 -11.28
CA ALA A 186 4.39 19.76 -12.40
C ALA A 186 3.19 19.52 -13.32
N TYR A 187 2.01 19.27 -12.75
CA TYR A 187 0.78 19.09 -13.53
C TYR A 187 0.36 20.35 -14.29
N ASP A 188 0.46 21.52 -13.67
CA ASP A 188 0.09 22.79 -14.31
C ASP A 188 0.97 23.08 -15.53
N PHE A 189 2.28 22.85 -15.42
CA PHE A 189 3.22 22.96 -16.54
C PHE A 189 2.91 21.99 -17.67
N LEU A 190 2.65 20.72 -17.35
CA LEU A 190 2.29 19.69 -18.34
C LEU A 190 0.92 19.95 -18.99
N ARG A 191 0.04 20.69 -18.33
CA ARG A 191 -1.27 21.05 -18.86
C ARG A 191 -1.21 22.21 -19.86
N MET A 192 -0.19 23.08 -19.75
CA MET A 192 -0.02 24.24 -20.65
C MET A 192 0.43 23.85 -22.07
N SER A 193 0.93 22.62 -22.29
CA SER A 193 1.47 22.16 -23.58
C SER A 193 0.50 21.36 -24.44
N VAL A 194 -0.64 20.94 -23.90
CA VAL A 194 -1.70 20.30 -24.69
C VAL A 194 -2.65 21.39 -25.17
N PRO A 195 -2.78 21.68 -26.49
CA PRO A 195 -3.79 22.62 -26.94
C PRO A 195 -5.14 22.13 -26.42
N CYS A 196 -5.87 23.02 -25.76
CA CYS A 196 -7.21 22.72 -25.25
C CYS A 196 -8.02 22.21 -26.44
N ALA A 197 -8.20 20.90 -26.55
CA ALA A 197 -9.13 20.32 -27.49
C ALA A 197 -10.45 21.06 -27.24
N LYS A 198 -11.01 21.67 -28.30
CA LYS A 198 -12.33 22.32 -28.22
C LYS A 198 -13.19 21.40 -27.39
N LYS A 199 -13.70 21.95 -26.28
CA LYS A 199 -14.44 21.26 -25.23
C LYS A 199 -15.58 20.46 -25.84
N LEU A 200 -15.28 19.28 -26.39
CA LEU A 200 -16.23 18.21 -26.54
C LEU A 200 -16.65 17.98 -25.11
N MET A 201 -17.92 18.27 -24.88
CA MET A 201 -18.60 18.19 -23.60
C MET A 201 -18.57 16.74 -23.13
N VAL A 202 -17.41 16.27 -22.69
CA VAL A 202 -17.31 15.10 -21.83
C VAL A 202 -17.76 15.62 -20.48
N ARG A 203 -18.92 15.12 -20.06
CA ARG A 203 -19.66 15.46 -18.86
C ARG A 203 -18.90 15.02 -17.60
N TRP A 204 -17.69 15.54 -17.43
CA TRP A 204 -17.00 15.52 -16.16
C TRP A 204 -17.11 16.93 -15.61
N GLU A 205 -18.08 17.13 -14.73
CA GLU A 205 -17.95 18.24 -13.79
C GLU A 205 -16.59 18.11 -13.08
N PRO A 206 -15.91 19.24 -12.80
CA PRO A 206 -14.65 19.20 -12.06
C PRO A 206 -14.89 18.41 -10.78
N PHE A 207 -14.07 17.38 -10.54
CA PHE A 207 -14.13 16.59 -9.32
C PHE A 207 -14.06 17.52 -8.11
N ALA A 208 -15.22 17.83 -7.54
CA ALA A 208 -15.33 18.51 -6.27
C ALA A 208 -15.10 17.43 -5.21
N PRO A 209 -13.98 17.45 -4.46
CA PRO A 209 -13.83 16.53 -3.34
C PRO A 209 -15.03 16.74 -2.40
N PRO A 210 -15.62 15.67 -1.83
CA PRO A 210 -16.75 15.81 -0.91
C PRO A 210 -16.33 16.74 0.22
N LYS A 211 -17.04 17.86 0.41
CA LYS A 211 -16.82 18.77 1.52
C LYS A 211 -17.18 18.08 2.83
N TYR A 212 -16.22 17.39 3.44
CA TYR A 212 -16.34 16.92 4.83
C TYR A 212 -15.00 17.09 5.57
N CYS A 213 -14.74 18.33 5.97
CA CYS A 213 -13.99 18.66 7.19
C CYS A 213 -14.50 20.04 7.63
N ASN A 214 -15.53 20.07 8.48
CA ASN A 214 -15.77 21.09 9.52
C ASN A 214 -17.12 20.83 10.22
N ASN A 215 -17.33 19.64 10.78
CA ASN A 215 -18.36 19.46 11.80
C ASN A 215 -17.87 18.48 12.89
N PRO A 216 -17.70 18.90 14.15
CA PRO A 216 -17.08 18.08 15.19
C PRO A 216 -17.94 16.92 15.75
N ASN A 217 -19.15 16.67 15.23
CA ASN A 217 -20.18 15.94 15.99
C ASN A 217 -20.93 14.79 15.29
N LEU A 218 -20.38 14.07 14.31
CA LEU A 218 -21.07 12.89 13.77
C LEU A 218 -20.16 11.66 13.60
N ARG A 219 -20.47 10.67 14.44
CA ARG A 219 -20.00 9.29 14.43
C ARG A 219 -20.76 8.51 13.34
N ASN A 220 -20.11 7.47 12.82
CA ASN A 220 -20.66 6.27 12.17
C ASN A 220 -20.90 6.26 10.64
N ILE A 221 -20.17 5.33 9.99
CA ILE A 221 -20.57 4.43 8.87
C ILE A 221 -20.65 5.14 7.49
N GLU A 222 -20.03 4.72 6.38
CA GLU A 222 -19.86 3.39 5.75
C GLU A 222 -18.71 3.46 4.72
N ILE A 223 -17.91 2.39 4.58
CA ILE A 223 -16.79 2.30 3.63
C ILE A 223 -17.28 1.57 2.38
N CYS A 224 -17.52 2.28 1.28
CA CYS A 224 -17.71 1.66 -0.03
C CYS A 224 -16.35 1.36 -0.68
N ILE A 225 -15.92 0.11 -0.58
CA ILE A 225 -14.92 -0.47 -1.48
C ILE A 225 -15.65 -0.80 -2.79
N LYS A 226 -15.22 -0.23 -3.92
CA LYS A 226 -15.65 -0.67 -5.25
C LYS A 226 -14.58 -1.56 -5.86
N MET A 227 -15.01 -2.74 -6.27
CA MET A 227 -14.33 -3.68 -7.17
C MET A 227 -14.01 -3.03 -8.51
#